data_AF-A0A2T0TQY3-F1
#
_entry.id   AF-A0A2T0TQY3-F1
#
_cell.length_a   1.000
_cell.length_b   1.000
_cell.length_c   1.000
_cell.angle_alpha   90.00
_cell.angle_beta   90.00
_cell.angle_gamma   90.00
#
_symmetry.space_group_name_H-M   'P 1'
#
loop_
_entity.id
_entity.type
_entity.pdbx_description
1 polymer ?
#
loop_
_entity_poly.entity_id
_entity_poly.type
_entity_poly.pdbx_seq_one_letter_code
_entity_poly.pdbx_strand_id
1 'polypeptide(L)'
;MNIYMVRNSLLSLIVFLSINARAQISINPGVDTSGVEVQKALAFYKSYLASFNGKSLPDFSKYWTAEELKERKVPDQIIYAINESPLYSWMKKGTVLYIKPKPNYIHFKTQFSYADSSNNIATMAITNSYVAFDKDKPYFVSPIKINIAAWKQNKVRNITFHYPPYHKFNAKRADSLVADVIMLEKEWNLKPIDIKYYLANTKDELDELRGFDFVVGMGNKDKPGGISDDIDNQVYCGGLGENYFHEVVHVYLNRLHPQSPLIEGLAVFYGGSMGRPVSWHLKRVNQYLEQHPEVDLNNLEDFWYTDPYTNPGSAIHGMICHLIYDKGGFQALKKAMTYTALEDIFEKELHVAKGEWNRYLRAAIARYC
;
A
#
# COMPACT_ATOMS: atom_id res chain seq x y z
N MET A 1 -80.70 -5.04 -32.31
CA MET A 1 -80.36 -5.37 -30.91
C MET A 1 -79.33 -6.49 -30.92
N ASN A 2 -78.05 -6.14 -30.99
CA ASN A 2 -76.92 -6.92 -30.48
C ASN A 2 -75.64 -6.08 -30.58
N ILE A 3 -74.87 -6.15 -29.50
CA ILE A 3 -73.83 -5.23 -29.07
C ILE A 3 -72.50 -5.63 -29.72
N TYR A 4 -71.85 -4.71 -30.45
CA TYR A 4 -70.43 -4.87 -30.81
C TYR A 4 -69.57 -4.12 -29.78
N MET A 5 -68.93 -4.90 -28.91
CA MET A 5 -68.00 -4.45 -27.90
C MET A 5 -66.59 -4.42 -28.54
N VAL A 6 -66.05 -3.23 -28.76
CA VAL A 6 -64.68 -3.01 -29.26
C VAL A 6 -63.69 -3.34 -28.15
N ARG A 7 -62.87 -4.38 -28.35
CA ARG A 7 -61.81 -4.78 -27.43
C ARG A 7 -60.52 -4.01 -27.76
N ASN A 8 -60.29 -2.90 -27.07
CA ASN A 8 -58.99 -2.22 -27.07
C ASN A 8 -57.95 -3.11 -26.41
N SER A 9 -57.05 -3.69 -27.20
CA SER A 9 -55.86 -4.38 -26.69
C SER A 9 -54.74 -3.36 -26.59
N LEU A 10 -54.50 -2.84 -25.39
CA LEU A 10 -53.32 -2.03 -25.07
C LEU A 10 -52.09 -2.95 -25.06
N LEU A 11 -51.25 -2.89 -26.11
CA LEU A 11 -49.92 -3.47 -26.05
C LEU A 11 -49.06 -2.61 -25.11
N SER A 12 -48.83 -3.11 -23.88
CA SER A 12 -47.82 -2.55 -23.00
C SER A 12 -46.46 -3.14 -23.39
N LEU A 13 -45.66 -2.36 -24.12
CA LEU A 13 -44.27 -2.68 -24.43
C LEU A 13 -43.43 -2.50 -23.16
N ILE A 14 -43.27 -3.56 -22.36
CA ILE A 14 -42.32 -3.57 -21.24
C ILE A 14 -40.92 -3.71 -21.84
N VAL A 15 -40.25 -2.58 -22.03
CA VAL A 15 -38.81 -2.55 -22.31
C VAL A 15 -38.10 -2.93 -21.02
N PHE A 16 -37.64 -4.18 -20.93
CA PHE A 16 -36.64 -4.57 -19.95
C PHE A 16 -35.32 -3.88 -20.29
N LEU A 17 -35.11 -2.68 -19.74
CA LEU A 17 -33.77 -2.11 -19.62
C LEU A 17 -33.01 -3.00 -18.65
N SER A 18 -32.11 -3.82 -19.18
CA SER A 18 -31.11 -4.54 -18.41
C SER A 18 -30.24 -3.52 -17.67
N ILE A 19 -30.52 -3.35 -16.39
CA ILE A 19 -29.68 -2.58 -15.48
C ILE A 19 -28.42 -3.41 -15.27
N ASN A 20 -27.44 -3.23 -16.16
CA ASN A 20 -26.07 -3.58 -15.85
C ASN A 20 -25.71 -2.74 -14.60
N ALA A 21 -25.53 -3.40 -13.47
CA ALA A 21 -25.08 -2.78 -12.22
C ALA A 21 -23.65 -2.25 -12.40
N ARG A 22 -23.53 -1.12 -13.08
CA ARG A 22 -22.31 -0.31 -13.17
C ARG A 22 -22.06 0.29 -11.79
N ALA A 23 -20.80 0.36 -11.37
CA ALA A 23 -20.39 1.01 -10.12
C ALA A 23 -21.15 2.34 -9.95
N GLN A 24 -21.98 2.43 -8.92
CA GLN A 24 -22.81 3.60 -8.66
C GLN A 24 -21.98 4.61 -7.87
N ILE A 25 -21.32 5.51 -8.60
CA ILE A 25 -20.83 6.74 -7.99
C ILE A 25 -22.02 7.69 -7.82
N SER A 26 -22.34 8.02 -6.57
CA SER A 26 -23.27 9.08 -6.21
C SER A 26 -22.59 10.44 -6.23
N ILE A 27 -23.38 11.50 -6.42
CA ILE A 27 -22.92 12.88 -6.34
C ILE A 27 -23.53 13.49 -5.07
N ASN A 28 -22.70 14.08 -4.22
CA ASN A 28 -23.18 14.75 -3.02
C ASN A 28 -24.04 15.97 -3.38
N PRO A 29 -25.13 16.28 -2.64
CA PRO A 29 -25.88 17.50 -2.85
C PRO A 29 -24.97 18.74 -2.84
N GLY A 30 -25.22 19.66 -3.78
CA GLY A 30 -24.45 20.91 -3.91
C GLY A 30 -23.20 20.83 -4.80
N VAL A 31 -22.83 19.64 -5.30
CA VAL A 31 -21.79 19.52 -6.32
C VAL A 31 -22.37 19.93 -7.69
N ASP A 32 -21.83 20.99 -8.28
CA ASP A 32 -22.24 21.46 -9.61
C ASP A 32 -21.63 20.59 -10.72
N THR A 33 -22.49 19.92 -11.49
CA THR A 33 -22.12 19.12 -12.66
C THR A 33 -22.71 19.67 -13.96
N SER A 34 -23.14 20.94 -13.99
CA SER A 34 -23.81 21.53 -15.16
C SER A 34 -22.85 21.84 -16.31
N GLY A 35 -21.57 22.10 -16.02
CA GLY A 35 -20.56 22.42 -17.02
C GLY A 35 -20.21 21.25 -17.95
N VAL A 36 -20.08 21.51 -19.24
CA VAL A 36 -19.80 20.49 -20.28
C VAL A 36 -18.49 19.73 -19.99
N GLU A 37 -17.41 20.45 -19.67
CA GLU A 37 -16.12 19.84 -19.35
C GLU A 37 -16.18 19.01 -18.06
N VAL A 38 -16.97 19.46 -17.07
CA VAL A 38 -17.22 18.70 -15.83
C VAL A 38 -17.95 17.39 -16.14
N GLN A 39 -18.95 17.42 -17.01
CA GLN A 39 -19.69 16.21 -17.40
C GLN A 39 -18.78 15.22 -18.14
N LYS A 40 -17.94 15.70 -19.06
CA LYS A 40 -16.94 14.87 -19.76
C LYS A 40 -15.97 14.21 -18.77
N ALA A 41 -15.37 15.00 -17.86
CA ALA A 41 -14.44 14.47 -16.86
C ALA A 41 -15.11 13.49 -15.89
N LEU A 42 -16.34 13.77 -15.46
CA LEU A 42 -17.10 12.89 -14.57
C LEU A 42 -17.45 11.56 -15.27
N ALA A 43 -17.81 11.60 -16.55
CA ALA A 43 -18.06 10.39 -17.33
C ALA A 43 -16.78 9.55 -17.49
N PHE A 44 -15.65 10.19 -17.77
CA PHE A 44 -14.32 9.56 -17.80
C PHE A 44 -13.97 8.92 -16.46
N TYR A 45 -14.10 9.66 -15.35
CA TYR A 45 -13.84 9.16 -14.01
C TYR A 45 -14.72 7.96 -13.64
N LYS A 46 -16.03 8.03 -13.92
CA LYS A 46 -16.97 6.91 -13.73
C LYS A 46 -16.56 5.67 -14.53
N SER A 47 -16.13 5.85 -15.78
CA SER A 47 -15.66 4.75 -16.62
C SER A 47 -14.39 4.10 -16.09
N TYR A 48 -13.49 4.88 -15.48
CA TYR A 48 -12.30 4.37 -14.83
C TYR A 48 -12.67 3.52 -13.62
N LEU A 49 -13.49 4.03 -12.68
CA LEU A 49 -13.87 3.23 -11.51
C LEU A 49 -14.64 1.96 -11.90
N ALA A 50 -15.50 2.03 -12.91
CA ALA A 50 -16.25 0.87 -13.40
C ALA A 50 -15.39 -0.18 -14.13
N SER A 51 -14.14 0.15 -14.48
CA SER A 51 -13.22 -0.78 -15.18
C SER A 51 -12.49 -1.74 -14.23
N PHE A 52 -12.60 -1.53 -12.92
CA PHE A 52 -12.06 -2.43 -11.91
C PHE A 52 -12.98 -3.63 -11.70
N ASN A 53 -12.41 -4.84 -11.68
CA ASN A 53 -13.16 -6.08 -11.47
C ASN A 53 -12.38 -7.06 -10.58
N GLY A 54 -12.76 -7.15 -9.31
CA GLY A 54 -12.06 -7.98 -8.33
C GLY A 54 -10.58 -7.55 -8.20
N LYS A 55 -9.64 -8.49 -8.37
CA LYS A 55 -8.20 -8.16 -8.36
C LYS A 55 -7.67 -7.69 -9.73
N SER A 56 -8.48 -7.70 -10.79
CA SER A 56 -8.04 -7.25 -12.11
C SER A 56 -7.96 -5.74 -12.19
N LEU A 57 -6.80 -5.24 -12.63
CA LEU A 57 -6.58 -3.83 -12.93
C LEU A 57 -7.07 -3.48 -14.34
N PRO A 58 -7.44 -2.23 -14.60
CA PRO A 58 -7.78 -1.79 -15.95
C PRO A 58 -6.55 -1.59 -16.82
N ASP A 59 -6.78 -1.51 -18.13
CA ASP A 59 -5.77 -1.04 -19.08
C ASP A 59 -5.51 0.47 -18.84
N PHE A 60 -4.43 0.76 -18.11
CA PHE A 60 -4.09 2.13 -17.75
C PHE A 60 -3.80 3.04 -18.96
N SER A 61 -3.43 2.49 -20.13
CA SER A 61 -3.18 3.29 -21.35
C SER A 61 -4.43 4.01 -21.87
N LYS A 62 -5.63 3.60 -21.43
CA LYS A 62 -6.89 4.28 -21.74
C LYS A 62 -7.12 5.53 -20.89
N TYR A 63 -6.44 5.64 -19.76
CA TYR A 63 -6.74 6.65 -18.74
C TYR A 63 -5.54 7.54 -18.38
N TRP A 64 -4.33 7.09 -18.65
CA TRP A 64 -3.08 7.76 -18.27
C TRP A 64 -2.23 8.02 -19.51
N THR A 65 -1.36 9.04 -19.43
CA THR A 65 -0.47 9.39 -20.55
C THR A 65 0.67 8.38 -20.70
N ALA A 66 1.27 8.33 -21.89
CA ALA A 66 2.43 7.47 -22.13
C ALA A 66 3.63 7.87 -21.26
N GLU A 67 3.76 9.16 -20.94
CA GLU A 67 4.78 9.69 -20.04
C GLU A 67 4.60 9.16 -18.62
N GLU A 68 3.36 9.15 -18.10
CA GLU A 68 3.08 8.59 -16.78
C GLU A 68 3.39 7.09 -16.75
N LEU A 69 3.01 6.35 -17.79
CA LEU A 69 3.23 4.91 -17.87
C LEU A 69 4.70 4.51 -18.09
N LYS A 70 5.55 5.44 -18.55
CA LYS A 70 7.00 5.26 -18.55
C LYS A 70 7.58 5.42 -17.15
N GLU A 71 6.98 6.27 -16.32
CA GLU A 71 7.42 6.50 -14.94
C GLU A 71 6.89 5.44 -13.97
N ARG A 72 5.67 4.94 -14.19
CA ARG A 72 4.94 4.06 -13.27
C ARG A 72 4.13 3.02 -14.02
N LYS A 73 4.29 1.75 -13.65
CA LYS A 73 3.44 0.66 -14.12
C LYS A 73 2.06 0.75 -13.50
N VAL A 74 1.95 1.21 -12.25
CA VAL A 74 0.67 1.46 -11.55
C VAL A 74 0.57 2.96 -11.24
N PRO A 75 0.08 3.77 -12.20
CA PRO A 75 0.12 5.23 -12.06
C PRO A 75 -0.86 5.77 -11.01
N ASP A 76 -1.90 5.01 -10.67
CA ASP A 76 -2.82 5.35 -9.59
C ASP A 76 -2.35 4.76 -8.25
N GLN A 77 -1.69 5.59 -7.47
CA GLN A 77 -1.10 5.24 -6.17
C GLN A 77 -2.14 5.11 -5.04
N ILE A 78 -3.43 5.35 -5.34
CA ILE A 78 -4.55 5.22 -4.40
C ILE A 78 -5.07 3.77 -4.37
N ILE A 79 -4.88 3.01 -5.46
CA ILE A 79 -5.48 1.68 -5.66
C ILE A 79 -5.24 0.74 -4.47
N TYR A 80 -4.01 0.66 -3.96
CA TYR A 80 -3.62 -0.30 -2.90
C TYR A 80 -3.42 0.36 -1.54
N ALA A 81 -4.17 1.41 -1.23
CA ALA A 81 -3.92 2.19 -0.01
C ALA A 81 -4.35 1.52 1.30
N ILE A 82 -5.24 0.52 1.25
CA ILE A 82 -5.79 -0.13 2.45
C ILE A 82 -5.34 -1.59 2.55
N ASN A 83 -5.34 -2.31 1.44
CA ASN A 83 -4.93 -3.70 1.36
C ASN A 83 -4.49 -4.03 -0.07
N GLU A 84 -4.09 -5.29 -0.30
CA GLU A 84 -3.64 -5.81 -1.60
C GLU A 84 -4.74 -5.92 -2.66
N SER A 85 -6.00 -5.62 -2.32
CA SER A 85 -7.11 -5.57 -3.28
C SER A 85 -7.39 -4.12 -3.69
N PRO A 86 -7.58 -3.86 -5.00
CA PRO A 86 -7.86 -2.51 -5.51
C PRO A 86 -9.04 -1.85 -4.79
N LEU A 87 -8.83 -0.68 -4.16
CA LEU A 87 -9.82 0.12 -3.42
C LEU A 87 -11.17 0.16 -4.14
N TYR A 88 -11.13 0.48 -5.43
CA TYR A 88 -12.31 0.69 -6.25
C TYR A 88 -13.08 -0.60 -6.57
N SER A 89 -12.44 -1.78 -6.46
CA SER A 89 -13.08 -3.07 -6.71
C SER A 89 -14.00 -3.52 -5.57
N TRP A 90 -13.59 -3.28 -4.32
CA TRP A 90 -14.38 -3.68 -3.14
C TRP A 90 -15.28 -2.55 -2.65
N MET A 91 -14.92 -1.28 -2.90
CA MET A 91 -15.74 -0.12 -2.57
C MET A 91 -16.66 0.28 -3.73
N LYS A 92 -17.66 -0.57 -4.02
CA LYS A 92 -18.61 -0.41 -5.15
C LYS A 92 -19.50 0.84 -5.09
N LYS A 93 -19.51 1.56 -3.96
CA LYS A 93 -20.30 2.77 -3.73
C LYS A 93 -19.37 3.89 -3.27
N GLY A 94 -19.06 4.81 -4.17
CA GLY A 94 -18.34 6.04 -3.88
C GLY A 94 -19.27 7.24 -3.99
N THR A 95 -19.07 8.26 -3.16
CA THR A 95 -19.77 9.55 -3.29
C THR A 95 -18.77 10.63 -3.66
N VAL A 96 -18.96 11.30 -4.80
CA VAL A 96 -18.18 12.50 -5.14
C VAL A 96 -18.69 13.65 -4.28
N LEU A 97 -17.83 14.10 -3.36
CA LEU A 97 -18.10 15.17 -2.41
C LEU A 97 -17.84 16.55 -3.02
N TYR A 98 -16.97 16.61 -4.02
CA TYR A 98 -16.46 17.86 -4.57
C TYR A 98 -16.02 17.67 -6.02
N ILE A 99 -16.39 18.62 -6.86
CA ILE A 99 -15.83 18.82 -8.20
C ILE A 99 -15.51 20.29 -8.36
N LYS A 100 -14.28 20.62 -8.78
CA LYS A 100 -13.91 21.99 -9.09
C LYS A 100 -13.01 22.07 -10.30
N PRO A 101 -13.44 22.76 -11.38
CA PRO A 101 -12.56 23.15 -12.46
C PRO A 101 -11.41 24.02 -11.96
N LYS A 102 -10.20 23.70 -12.39
CA LYS A 102 -8.97 24.48 -12.24
C LYS A 102 -8.43 24.78 -13.64
N PRO A 103 -7.47 25.72 -13.78
CA PRO A 103 -6.97 26.10 -15.10
C PRO A 103 -6.48 24.93 -15.97
N ASN A 104 -5.89 23.89 -15.36
CA ASN A 104 -5.25 22.78 -16.09
C ASN A 104 -5.92 21.42 -15.87
N TYR A 105 -6.91 21.31 -14.98
CA TYR A 105 -7.55 20.04 -14.63
C TYR A 105 -8.88 20.26 -13.90
N ILE A 106 -9.68 19.21 -13.81
CA ILE A 106 -10.86 19.14 -12.96
C ILE A 106 -10.51 18.27 -11.75
N HIS A 107 -10.70 18.83 -10.56
CA HIS A 107 -10.38 18.18 -9.29
C HIS A 107 -11.62 17.53 -8.68
N PHE A 108 -11.52 16.24 -8.38
CA PHE A 108 -12.53 15.45 -7.70
C PHE A 108 -12.08 15.10 -6.28
N LYS A 109 -12.99 15.17 -5.31
CA LYS A 109 -12.84 14.46 -4.03
C LYS A 109 -13.93 13.40 -3.92
N THR A 110 -13.54 12.16 -3.68
CA THR A 110 -14.45 11.01 -3.63
C THR A 110 -14.32 10.31 -2.29
N GLN A 111 -15.44 10.17 -1.58
CA GLN A 111 -15.55 9.35 -0.39
C GLN A 111 -15.87 7.92 -0.79
N PHE A 112 -15.05 6.98 -0.33
CA PHE A 112 -15.34 5.55 -0.35
C PHE A 112 -15.75 5.12 1.06
N SER A 113 -16.97 4.66 1.20
CA SER A 113 -17.55 4.24 2.48
C SER A 113 -18.43 3.00 2.33
N TYR A 114 -18.65 2.26 3.41
CA TYR A 114 -19.69 1.25 3.48
C TYR A 114 -20.65 1.55 4.64
N ALA A 115 -21.88 1.08 4.53
CA ALA A 115 -22.84 1.09 5.62
C ALA A 115 -22.89 -0.31 6.24
N ASP A 116 -22.79 -0.40 7.56
CA ASP A 116 -23.01 -1.67 8.27
C ASP A 116 -24.50 -2.05 8.31
N SER A 117 -24.83 -3.19 8.91
CA SER A 117 -26.22 -3.65 9.06
C SER A 117 -27.09 -2.74 9.92
N SER A 118 -26.49 -1.83 10.68
CA SER A 118 -27.15 -0.83 11.52
C SER A 118 -27.23 0.54 10.84
N ASN A 119 -26.86 0.64 9.56
CA ASN A 119 -26.75 1.88 8.78
C ASN A 119 -25.69 2.87 9.29
N ASN A 120 -24.73 2.45 10.12
CA ASN A 120 -23.58 3.29 10.43
C ASN A 120 -22.66 3.36 9.21
N ILE A 121 -22.23 4.57 8.87
CA ILE A 121 -21.35 4.80 7.72
C ILE A 121 -19.90 4.76 8.20
N ALA A 122 -19.15 3.78 7.73
CA ALA A 122 -17.70 3.71 7.89
C ALA A 122 -17.04 4.31 6.64
N THR A 123 -16.35 5.43 6.81
CA THR A 123 -15.51 6.01 5.75
C THR A 123 -14.19 5.27 5.72
N MET A 124 -13.80 4.76 4.55
CA MET A 124 -12.55 4.04 4.35
C MET A 124 -11.48 4.93 3.73
N ALA A 125 -11.88 5.81 2.81
CA ALA A 125 -10.98 6.79 2.19
C ALA A 125 -11.75 8.00 1.66
N ILE A 126 -11.09 9.16 1.64
CA ILE A 126 -11.46 10.33 0.86
C ILE A 126 -10.27 10.66 -0.04
N THR A 127 -10.45 10.51 -1.35
CA THR A 127 -9.37 10.55 -2.33
C THR A 127 -9.47 11.77 -3.23
N ASN A 128 -8.33 12.34 -3.60
CA ASN A 128 -8.20 13.41 -4.57
C ASN A 128 -7.84 12.81 -5.94
N SER A 129 -8.65 13.06 -6.96
CA SER A 129 -8.38 12.66 -8.35
C SER A 129 -8.41 13.87 -9.27
N TYR A 130 -7.58 13.87 -10.31
CA TYR A 130 -7.39 15.02 -11.18
C TYR A 130 -7.51 14.60 -12.64
N VAL A 131 -8.48 15.17 -13.36
CA VAL A 131 -8.70 14.88 -14.78
C VAL A 131 -8.31 16.10 -15.60
N ALA A 132 -7.28 15.98 -16.42
CA ALA A 132 -6.87 16.99 -17.38
C ALA A 132 -7.34 16.60 -18.79
N PHE A 133 -7.17 17.52 -19.74
CA PHE A 133 -7.57 17.32 -21.12
C PHE A 133 -6.39 17.63 -22.05
N ASP A 134 -6.15 16.75 -23.01
CA ASP A 134 -5.37 17.06 -24.21
C ASP A 134 -6.36 17.26 -25.35
N LYS A 135 -6.58 18.53 -25.71
CA LYS A 135 -7.71 18.99 -26.54
C LYS A 135 -9.03 18.55 -25.88
N ASP A 136 -9.69 17.54 -26.42
CA ASP A 136 -10.95 16.98 -25.89
C ASP A 136 -10.77 15.60 -25.24
N LYS A 137 -9.55 15.05 -25.22
CA LYS A 137 -9.29 13.71 -24.67
C LYS A 137 -8.95 13.82 -23.18
N PRO A 138 -9.80 13.31 -22.26
CA PRO A 138 -9.50 13.32 -20.84
C PRO A 138 -8.42 12.30 -20.48
N TYR A 139 -7.61 12.63 -19.46
CA TYR A 139 -6.62 11.75 -18.84
C TYR A 139 -6.41 12.10 -17.37
N PHE A 140 -5.90 11.17 -16.57
CA PHE A 140 -5.56 11.42 -15.17
C PHE A 140 -4.20 12.09 -15.00
N VAL A 141 -4.12 12.99 -14.03
CA VAL A 141 -2.88 13.54 -13.49
C VAL A 141 -2.63 12.92 -12.12
N SER A 142 -1.42 12.41 -11.91
CA SER A 142 -1.02 11.79 -10.64
C SER A 142 -1.11 12.80 -9.48
N PRO A 143 -1.75 12.47 -8.35
CA PRO A 143 -1.78 13.34 -7.18
C PRO A 143 -0.40 13.74 -6.68
N ILE A 144 0.56 12.81 -6.73
CA ILE A 144 1.95 13.09 -6.30
C ILE A 144 2.54 14.21 -7.15
N LYS A 145 2.33 14.22 -8.48
CA LYS A 145 2.85 15.29 -9.35
C LYS A 145 2.33 16.67 -8.98
N ILE A 146 1.10 16.75 -8.46
CA ILE A 146 0.50 18.00 -8.00
C ILE A 146 1.02 18.38 -6.62
N ASN A 147 1.01 17.43 -5.69
CA ASN A 147 1.28 17.67 -4.27
C ASN A 147 2.78 17.87 -3.98
N ILE A 148 3.66 17.31 -4.81
CA ILE A 148 5.11 17.41 -4.62
C ILE A 148 5.71 18.74 -5.08
N ALA A 149 4.94 19.61 -5.74
CA ALA A 149 5.48 20.83 -6.35
C ALA A 149 6.23 21.75 -5.37
N ALA A 150 5.87 21.73 -4.08
CA ALA A 150 6.52 22.51 -3.02
C ALA A 150 7.63 21.74 -2.28
N TRP A 151 7.81 20.45 -2.56
CA TRP A 151 8.80 19.62 -1.90
C TRP A 151 10.19 19.84 -2.49
N LYS A 152 11.19 19.69 -1.64
CA LYS A 152 12.61 19.74 -2.02
C LYS A 152 13.07 18.35 -2.45
N GLN A 153 14.16 18.31 -3.21
CA GLN A 153 14.78 17.06 -3.62
C GLN A 153 16.30 17.07 -3.54
N ASN A 154 16.87 15.91 -3.23
CA ASN A 154 18.30 15.63 -3.31
C ASN A 154 18.53 14.24 -3.88
N LYS A 155 19.46 14.08 -4.83
CA LYS A 155 19.89 12.77 -5.31
C LYS A 155 21.25 12.41 -4.69
N VAL A 156 21.33 11.24 -4.06
CA VAL A 156 22.58 10.64 -3.59
C VAL A 156 22.67 9.26 -4.22
N ARG A 157 23.66 9.05 -5.08
CA ARG A 157 23.81 7.82 -5.88
C ARG A 157 22.53 7.52 -6.68
N ASN A 158 21.88 6.39 -6.42
CA ASN A 158 20.67 5.90 -7.08
C ASN A 158 19.39 6.21 -6.28
N ILE A 159 19.47 7.01 -5.21
CA ILE A 159 18.31 7.36 -4.39
C ILE A 159 18.01 8.85 -4.56
N THR A 160 16.79 9.16 -4.99
CA THR A 160 16.28 10.53 -5.07
C THR A 160 15.33 10.77 -3.91
N PHE A 161 15.78 11.54 -2.93
CA PHE A 161 15.02 11.93 -1.76
C PHE A 161 14.11 13.10 -2.09
N HIS A 162 12.84 13.00 -1.70
CA HIS A 162 11.83 14.04 -1.78
C HIS A 162 11.32 14.31 -0.36
N TYR A 163 11.34 15.58 0.06
CA TYR A 163 10.96 15.94 1.43
C TYR A 163 10.29 17.31 1.53
N PRO A 164 9.44 17.53 2.56
CA PRO A 164 8.77 18.81 2.78
C PRO A 164 9.74 19.98 2.89
N PRO A 165 9.33 21.19 2.47
CA PRO A 165 10.20 22.36 2.43
C PRO A 165 10.71 22.79 3.82
N TYR A 166 10.01 22.43 4.90
CA TYR A 166 10.42 22.70 6.28
C TYR A 166 11.55 21.78 6.75
N HIS A 167 11.76 20.63 6.10
CA HIS A 167 12.79 19.68 6.50
C HIS A 167 14.16 20.07 5.95
N LYS A 168 15.20 19.86 6.75
CA LYS A 168 16.59 20.08 6.37
C LYS A 168 17.24 18.72 6.10
N PHE A 169 17.58 18.48 4.84
CA PHE A 169 18.22 17.25 4.41
C PHE A 169 19.48 16.92 5.22
N ASN A 170 19.54 15.70 5.75
CA ASN A 170 20.68 15.18 6.49
C ASN A 170 21.53 14.27 5.60
N ALA A 171 22.56 14.86 4.99
CA ALA A 171 23.48 14.13 4.11
C ALA A 171 24.14 12.92 4.80
N LYS A 172 24.48 13.01 6.10
CA LYS A 172 25.10 11.88 6.82
C LYS A 172 24.18 10.66 6.93
N ARG A 173 22.87 10.90 7.12
CA ARG A 173 21.87 9.82 7.13
C ARG A 173 21.71 9.22 5.74
N ALA A 174 21.60 10.06 4.71
CA ALA A 174 21.54 9.59 3.33
C ALA A 174 22.78 8.77 2.93
N ASP A 175 23.98 9.19 3.33
CA ASP A 175 25.22 8.45 3.08
C ASP A 175 25.23 7.10 3.81
N SER A 176 24.70 7.04 5.04
CA SER A 176 24.52 5.78 5.77
C SER A 176 23.58 4.83 5.01
N LEU A 177 22.44 5.31 4.52
CA LEU A 177 21.53 4.50 3.72
C LEU A 177 22.20 3.96 2.47
N VAL A 178 22.96 4.82 1.78
CA VAL A 178 23.68 4.43 0.57
C VAL A 178 24.74 3.38 0.86
N ALA A 179 25.44 3.46 2.00
CA ALA A 179 26.38 2.44 2.42
C ALA A 179 25.69 1.09 2.65
N ASP A 180 24.54 1.08 3.33
CA ASP A 180 23.73 -0.13 3.57
C ASP A 180 23.22 -0.74 2.25
N VAL A 181 22.77 0.10 1.31
CA VAL A 181 22.33 -0.33 -0.03
C VAL A 181 23.48 -0.93 -0.84
N ILE A 182 24.67 -0.32 -0.82
CA ILE A 182 25.87 -0.87 -1.49
C ILE A 182 26.23 -2.25 -0.92
N MET A 183 26.12 -2.40 0.41
CA MET A 183 26.37 -3.67 1.07
C MET A 183 25.37 -4.74 0.62
N LEU A 184 24.07 -4.40 0.64
CA LEU A 184 23.00 -5.30 0.19
C LEU A 184 23.18 -5.72 -1.27
N GLU A 185 23.47 -4.78 -2.16
CA GLU A 185 23.73 -5.07 -3.57
C GLU A 185 24.91 -6.03 -3.75
N LYS A 186 25.98 -5.86 -2.98
CA LYS A 186 27.13 -6.77 -3.00
C LYS A 186 26.74 -8.16 -2.48
N GLU A 187 26.05 -8.21 -1.35
CA GLU A 187 25.66 -9.47 -0.69
C GLU A 187 24.72 -10.30 -1.56
N TRP A 188 23.81 -9.65 -2.28
CA TRP A 188 22.82 -10.29 -3.14
C TRP A 188 23.21 -10.34 -4.62
N ASN A 189 24.38 -9.80 -4.99
CA ASN A 189 24.85 -9.67 -6.37
C ASN A 189 23.83 -8.94 -7.27
N LEU A 190 23.33 -7.81 -6.78
CA LEU A 190 22.31 -6.99 -7.43
C LEU A 190 22.93 -5.77 -8.11
N LYS A 191 22.23 -5.29 -9.13
CA LYS A 191 22.52 -3.99 -9.74
C LYS A 191 21.77 -2.88 -9.00
N PRO A 192 22.29 -1.64 -9.01
CA PRO A 192 21.58 -0.52 -8.43
C PRO A 192 20.22 -0.29 -9.07
N ILE A 193 19.23 0.03 -8.24
CA ILE A 193 17.86 0.39 -8.64
C ILE A 193 17.68 1.88 -8.36
N ASP A 194 17.22 2.67 -9.35
CA ASP A 194 16.84 4.06 -9.08
C ASP A 194 15.59 4.08 -8.17
N ILE A 195 15.72 4.63 -6.97
CA ILE A 195 14.65 4.69 -5.94
C ILE A 195 14.19 6.12 -5.74
N LYS A 196 12.87 6.32 -5.72
CA LYS A 196 12.24 7.57 -5.25
C LYS A 196 11.88 7.40 -3.77
N TYR A 197 12.53 8.18 -2.91
CA TYR A 197 12.40 8.11 -1.47
C TYR A 197 11.65 9.33 -0.97
N TYR A 198 10.36 9.18 -0.66
CA TYR A 198 9.55 10.24 -0.08
C TYR A 198 9.62 10.14 1.44
N LEU A 199 9.99 11.23 2.11
CA LEU A 199 9.98 11.29 3.57
C LEU A 199 9.21 12.48 4.08
N ALA A 200 8.49 12.29 5.18
CA ALA A 200 7.80 13.35 5.90
C ALA A 200 7.87 13.10 7.41
N ASN A 201 7.33 14.02 8.21
CA ASN A 201 7.27 13.83 9.66
C ASN A 201 6.24 12.77 10.03
N THR A 202 5.07 12.82 9.42
CA THR A 202 3.97 11.90 9.72
C THR A 202 3.64 11.00 8.53
N LYS A 203 2.96 9.89 8.82
CA LYS A 203 2.33 9.07 7.78
C LYS A 203 1.24 9.87 7.05
N ASP A 204 0.51 10.71 7.78
CA ASP A 204 -0.59 11.50 7.24
C ASP A 204 -0.09 12.43 6.11
N GLU A 205 1.06 13.08 6.25
CA GLU A 205 1.66 13.90 5.19
C GLU A 205 2.03 13.09 3.93
N LEU A 206 2.43 11.82 4.10
CA LEU A 206 2.74 10.92 2.97
C LEU A 206 1.46 10.43 2.29
N ASP A 207 0.40 10.17 3.04
CA ASP A 207 -0.91 9.83 2.47
C ASP A 207 -1.53 11.05 1.76
N GLU A 208 -1.39 12.26 2.32
CA GLU A 208 -1.74 13.51 1.64
C GLU A 208 -0.97 13.67 0.33
N LEU A 209 0.35 13.44 0.33
CA LEU A 209 1.17 13.45 -0.88
C LEU A 209 0.62 12.49 -1.95
N ARG A 210 0.21 11.29 -1.56
CA ARG A 210 -0.38 10.27 -2.45
C ARG A 210 -1.79 10.60 -2.93
N GLY A 211 -2.46 11.56 -2.30
CA GLY A 211 -3.77 12.06 -2.72
C GLY A 211 -4.91 11.79 -1.74
N PHE A 212 -4.64 11.44 -0.48
CA PHE A 212 -5.69 11.23 0.52
C PHE A 212 -5.98 12.50 1.32
N ASP A 213 -7.26 12.86 1.44
CA ASP A 213 -7.70 13.71 2.56
C ASP A 213 -7.97 12.87 3.82
N PHE A 214 -8.26 11.58 3.61
CA PHE A 214 -8.47 10.59 4.66
C PHE A 214 -8.24 9.18 4.09
N VAL A 215 -7.64 8.29 4.88
CA VAL A 215 -7.68 6.84 4.68
C VAL A 215 -7.68 6.16 6.05
N VAL A 216 -8.30 4.99 6.15
CA VAL A 216 -8.30 4.22 7.40
C VAL A 216 -6.87 4.08 7.94
N GLY A 217 -6.69 4.42 9.20
CA GLY A 217 -5.38 4.43 9.86
C GLY A 217 -4.65 5.77 9.89
N MET A 218 -5.12 6.80 9.17
CA MET A 218 -4.69 8.19 9.39
C MET A 218 -5.13 8.68 10.78
N GLY A 219 -4.37 9.62 11.35
CA GLY A 219 -4.61 10.17 12.70
C GLY A 219 -4.18 9.24 13.85
N ASN A 220 -3.61 8.08 13.54
CA ASN A 220 -2.92 7.27 14.54
C ASN A 220 -1.68 7.99 15.07
N LYS A 221 -1.24 7.63 16.28
CA LYS A 221 -0.03 8.20 16.87
C LYS A 221 1.17 8.02 15.95
N ASP A 222 1.90 9.12 15.73
CA ASP A 222 3.12 9.11 14.92
C ASP A 222 4.15 8.13 15.45
N LYS A 223 4.67 7.32 14.53
CA LYS A 223 5.78 6.41 14.73
C LYS A 223 6.57 6.29 13.42
N PRO A 224 7.89 6.08 13.48
CA PRO A 224 8.65 5.73 12.29
C PRO A 224 8.02 4.49 11.64
N GLY A 225 8.01 4.48 10.32
CA GLY A 225 7.40 3.42 9.54
C GLY A 225 7.37 3.82 8.08
N GLY A 226 6.96 2.91 7.22
CA GLY A 226 6.85 3.23 5.81
C GLY A 226 6.03 2.23 5.02
N ILE A 227 6.06 2.43 3.71
CA ILE A 227 5.54 1.49 2.73
C ILE A 227 6.42 1.57 1.49
N SER A 228 6.70 0.41 0.90
CA SER A 228 7.37 0.28 -0.39
C SER A 228 6.37 -0.03 -1.51
N ASP A 229 6.56 0.62 -2.65
CA ASP A 229 6.05 0.20 -3.96
C ASP A 229 7.26 -0.32 -4.75
N ASP A 230 7.47 -1.64 -4.68
CA ASP A 230 8.59 -2.32 -5.34
C ASP A 230 8.40 -2.43 -6.85
N ILE A 231 7.17 -2.26 -7.36
CA ILE A 231 6.85 -2.26 -8.79
C ILE A 231 7.44 -1.01 -9.45
N ASP A 232 7.26 0.16 -8.82
CA ASP A 232 7.70 1.46 -9.34
C ASP A 232 8.94 2.04 -8.62
N ASN A 233 9.58 1.23 -7.76
CA ASN A 233 10.78 1.58 -6.97
C ASN A 233 10.59 2.84 -6.11
N GLN A 234 9.46 2.94 -5.42
CA GLN A 234 9.14 4.06 -4.55
C GLN A 234 9.06 3.61 -3.10
N VAL A 235 9.51 4.45 -2.18
CA VAL A 235 9.33 4.23 -0.74
C VAL A 235 8.80 5.50 -0.09
N TYR A 236 7.89 5.34 0.88
CA TYR A 236 7.29 6.42 1.64
C TYR A 236 7.59 6.18 3.12
N CYS A 237 8.39 7.05 3.73
CA CYS A 237 8.96 6.83 5.07
C CYS A 237 8.62 7.98 6.03
N GLY A 238 7.86 7.69 7.10
CA GLY A 238 7.51 8.64 8.15
C GLY A 238 8.61 8.77 9.22
N GLY A 239 8.65 9.93 9.89
CA GLY A 239 9.58 10.22 10.99
C GLY A 239 10.85 11.00 10.61
N LEU A 240 10.92 11.60 9.42
CA LEU A 240 12.04 12.43 8.92
C LEU A 240 13.43 11.76 8.98
N GLY A 241 13.53 10.51 8.51
CA GLY A 241 14.81 9.81 8.37
C GLY A 241 15.18 9.56 6.93
N GLU A 242 16.35 10.03 6.49
CA GLU A 242 16.98 9.68 5.20
C GLU A 242 17.66 8.31 5.20
N ASN A 243 17.48 7.53 6.26
CA ASN A 243 18.14 6.24 6.47
C ASN A 243 17.20 5.11 6.92
N TYR A 244 15.92 5.18 6.54
CA TYR A 244 15.00 4.09 6.83
C TYR A 244 15.18 2.97 5.81
N PHE A 245 16.13 2.08 6.11
CA PHE A 245 16.57 1.04 5.19
C PHE A 245 15.53 -0.07 4.97
N HIS A 246 14.64 -0.30 5.93
CA HIS A 246 13.60 -1.34 5.89
C HIS A 246 12.81 -1.34 4.57
N GLU A 247 12.23 -0.20 4.18
CA GLU A 247 11.43 -0.13 2.94
C GLU A 247 12.28 -0.29 1.67
N VAL A 248 13.56 0.10 1.73
CA VAL A 248 14.47 -0.05 0.59
C VAL A 248 14.79 -1.54 0.36
N VAL A 249 14.89 -2.34 1.42
CA VAL A 249 15.09 -3.79 1.33
C VAL A 249 13.94 -4.43 0.55
N HIS A 250 12.69 -4.02 0.80
CA HIS A 250 11.54 -4.52 0.05
C HIS A 250 11.66 -4.24 -1.45
N VAL A 251 12.07 -3.03 -1.83
CA VAL A 251 12.27 -2.68 -3.24
C VAL A 251 13.26 -3.64 -3.90
N TYR A 252 14.40 -3.93 -3.26
CA TYR A 252 15.42 -4.80 -3.85
C TYR A 252 15.01 -6.29 -3.87
N LEU A 253 14.42 -6.80 -2.78
CA LEU A 253 14.37 -8.24 -2.55
C LEU A 253 13.00 -8.87 -2.79
N ASN A 254 11.88 -8.15 -2.63
CA ASN A 254 10.54 -8.72 -2.81
C ASN A 254 10.36 -9.28 -4.23
N ARG A 255 10.88 -8.58 -5.24
CA ARG A 255 10.84 -9.01 -6.65
C ARG A 255 11.59 -10.31 -6.94
N LEU A 256 12.56 -10.67 -6.10
CA LEU A 256 13.35 -11.91 -6.26
C LEU A 256 12.61 -13.11 -5.67
N HIS A 257 11.86 -12.87 -4.59
CA HIS A 257 11.22 -13.91 -3.78
C HIS A 257 9.79 -13.53 -3.37
N PRO A 258 8.88 -13.21 -4.32
CA PRO A 258 7.58 -12.58 -4.01
C PRO A 258 6.61 -13.49 -3.26
N GLN A 259 6.91 -14.78 -3.15
CA GLN A 259 6.09 -15.77 -2.45
C GLN A 259 6.69 -16.21 -1.11
N SER A 260 7.83 -15.63 -0.71
CA SER A 260 8.48 -16.05 0.53
C SER A 260 7.72 -15.53 1.76
N PRO A 261 7.48 -16.37 2.78
CA PRO A 261 6.88 -15.92 4.03
C PRO A 261 7.83 -15.02 4.86
N LEU A 262 9.11 -14.93 4.48
CA LEU A 262 10.13 -14.15 5.19
C LEU A 262 10.39 -12.77 4.57
N ILE A 263 9.57 -12.29 3.63
CA ILE A 263 9.74 -10.96 3.02
C ILE A 263 9.87 -9.86 4.10
N GLU A 264 8.91 -9.82 5.02
CA GLU A 264 8.93 -8.89 6.15
C GLU A 264 10.11 -9.17 7.09
N GLY A 265 10.39 -10.44 7.38
CA GLY A 265 11.51 -10.85 8.21
C GLY A 265 12.86 -10.35 7.70
N LEU A 266 13.05 -10.38 6.38
CA LEU A 266 14.29 -9.95 5.76
C LEU A 266 14.46 -8.42 5.83
N ALA A 267 13.39 -7.65 5.67
CA ALA A 267 13.41 -6.22 5.90
C ALA A 267 13.73 -5.87 7.37
N VAL A 268 13.18 -6.63 8.33
CA VAL A 268 13.49 -6.48 9.76
C VAL A 268 14.93 -6.89 10.10
N PHE A 269 15.46 -7.94 9.47
CA PHE A 269 16.84 -8.38 9.63
C PHE A 269 17.84 -7.28 9.26
N TYR A 270 17.61 -6.58 8.15
CA TYR A 270 18.49 -5.49 7.70
C TYR A 270 18.20 -4.14 8.38
N GLY A 271 16.94 -3.74 8.42
CA GLY A 271 16.53 -2.37 8.75
C GLY A 271 15.85 -2.19 10.10
N GLY A 272 15.60 -3.28 10.84
CA GLY A 272 14.73 -3.26 12.01
C GLY A 272 13.26 -2.98 11.66
N SER A 273 12.45 -2.57 12.62
CA SER A 273 11.06 -2.15 12.39
C SER A 273 10.74 -0.93 13.24
N MET A 274 9.86 -0.04 12.77
CA MET A 274 9.42 1.15 13.51
C MET A 274 10.55 1.99 14.14
N GLY A 275 11.71 2.04 13.48
CA GLY A 275 12.91 2.76 13.94
C GLY A 275 13.68 2.09 15.07
N ARG A 276 13.46 0.79 15.33
CA ARG A 276 14.13 0.00 16.36
C ARG A 276 14.71 -1.30 15.79
N PRO A 277 15.86 -1.78 16.31
CA PRO A 277 16.42 -3.06 15.88
C PRO A 277 15.56 -4.23 16.34
N VAL A 278 15.67 -5.38 15.67
CA VAL A 278 14.90 -6.60 16.00
C VAL A 278 15.04 -7.01 17.47
N SER A 279 16.24 -6.87 18.06
CA SER A 279 16.49 -7.20 19.47
C SER A 279 15.64 -6.38 20.45
N TRP A 280 15.33 -5.12 20.09
CA TRP A 280 14.44 -4.29 20.91
C TRP A 280 13.01 -4.82 20.88
N HIS A 281 12.53 -5.25 19.70
CA HIS A 281 11.19 -5.84 19.57
C HIS A 281 11.11 -7.20 20.27
N LEU A 282 12.13 -8.05 20.13
CA LEU A 282 12.15 -9.37 20.76
C LEU A 282 12.07 -9.31 22.28
N LYS A 283 12.68 -8.30 22.93
CA LYS A 283 12.53 -8.07 24.38
C LYS A 283 11.08 -7.82 24.78
N ARG A 284 10.32 -7.09 23.96
CA ARG A 284 8.90 -6.80 24.22
C ARG A 284 8.02 -8.02 23.95
N VAL A 285 8.31 -8.74 22.86
CA VAL A 285 7.66 -10.01 22.56
C VAL A 285 7.88 -10.99 23.71
N ASN A 286 9.10 -11.10 24.24
CA ASN A 286 9.41 -11.98 25.37
C ASN A 286 8.60 -11.60 26.62
N GLN A 287 8.59 -10.31 26.99
CA GLN A 287 7.81 -9.81 28.13
C GLN A 287 6.32 -10.12 27.99
N TYR A 288 5.77 -9.99 26.78
CA TYR A 288 4.38 -10.36 26.52
C TYR A 288 4.17 -11.88 26.69
N LEU A 289 5.03 -12.70 26.08
CA LEU A 289 4.92 -14.16 26.12
C LEU A 289 5.12 -14.76 27.52
N GLU A 290 5.84 -14.08 28.41
CA GLU A 290 5.96 -14.45 29.83
C GLU A 290 4.66 -14.23 30.60
N GLN A 291 3.88 -13.23 30.22
CA GLN A 291 2.57 -12.91 30.82
C GLN A 291 1.42 -13.68 30.16
N HIS A 292 1.64 -14.17 28.94
CA HIS A 292 0.66 -14.84 28.09
C HIS A 292 1.15 -16.25 27.68
N PRO A 293 1.22 -17.21 28.63
CA PRO A 293 1.66 -18.57 28.36
C PRO A 293 0.71 -19.34 27.41
N GLU A 294 -0.53 -18.88 27.26
CA GLU A 294 -1.55 -19.45 26.36
C GLU A 294 -1.25 -19.22 24.87
N VAL A 295 -0.39 -18.27 24.52
CA VAL A 295 -0.02 -18.00 23.13
C VAL A 295 0.79 -19.18 22.56
N ASP A 296 0.28 -19.78 21.49
CA ASP A 296 0.92 -20.90 20.80
C ASP A 296 1.61 -20.44 19.51
N LEU A 297 2.95 -20.39 19.51
CA LEU A 297 3.72 -19.98 18.32
C LEU A 297 3.80 -21.05 17.22
N ASN A 298 3.10 -22.18 17.36
CA ASN A 298 2.85 -23.06 16.21
C ASN A 298 1.88 -22.43 15.20
N ASN A 299 1.06 -21.46 15.62
CA ASN A 299 0.13 -20.71 14.76
C ASN A 299 0.50 -19.22 14.81
N LEU A 300 1.61 -18.85 14.17
CA LEU A 300 2.11 -17.46 14.22
C LEU A 300 1.11 -16.42 13.70
N GLU A 301 0.21 -16.81 12.79
CA GLU A 301 -0.85 -15.94 12.27
C GLU A 301 -1.83 -15.47 13.35
N ASP A 302 -2.06 -16.28 14.39
CA ASP A 302 -2.93 -15.94 15.51
C ASP A 302 -2.29 -14.92 16.46
N PHE A 303 -0.96 -14.80 16.43
CA PHE A 303 -0.18 -13.89 17.27
C PHE A 303 0.23 -12.64 16.48
N TRP A 304 -0.74 -11.78 16.19
CA TRP A 304 -0.56 -10.61 15.32
C TRP A 304 -0.42 -9.26 16.06
N TYR A 305 -0.67 -9.21 17.36
CA TYR A 305 -0.58 -7.97 18.15
C TYR A 305 -0.07 -8.20 19.57
N THR A 306 0.75 -7.26 20.04
CA THR A 306 1.20 -7.16 21.44
C THR A 306 0.91 -5.77 21.97
N ASP A 307 1.42 -4.75 21.27
CA ASP A 307 1.30 -3.35 21.62
C ASP A 307 1.44 -2.44 20.38
N PRO A 308 1.20 -1.12 20.52
CA PRO A 308 1.25 -0.19 19.38
C PRO A 308 2.62 0.01 18.72
N TYR A 309 3.71 -0.47 19.33
CA TYR A 309 5.10 -0.28 18.92
C TYR A 309 5.78 -1.56 18.41
N THR A 310 5.14 -2.73 18.54
CA THR A 310 5.74 -4.01 18.12
C THR A 310 4.73 -4.88 17.38
N ASN A 311 5.05 -5.20 16.13
CA ASN A 311 4.43 -6.32 15.43
C ASN A 311 5.20 -7.61 15.81
N PRO A 312 4.60 -8.53 16.59
CA PRO A 312 5.27 -9.76 16.99
C PRO A 312 5.65 -10.65 15.79
N GLY A 313 4.81 -10.73 14.76
CA GLY A 313 5.08 -11.51 13.55
C GLY A 313 6.31 -11.01 12.81
N SER A 314 6.41 -9.70 12.55
CA SER A 314 7.59 -9.08 11.92
C SER A 314 8.86 -9.35 12.74
N ALA A 315 8.80 -9.20 14.07
CA ALA A 315 9.93 -9.43 14.95
C ALA A 315 10.40 -10.89 14.94
N ILE A 316 9.47 -11.85 15.00
CA ILE A 316 9.76 -13.29 14.95
C ILE A 316 10.32 -13.67 13.58
N HIS A 317 9.75 -13.18 12.47
CA HIS A 317 10.30 -13.43 11.13
C HIS A 317 11.72 -12.84 10.97
N GLY A 318 11.99 -11.66 11.54
CA GLY A 318 13.33 -11.08 11.59
C GLY A 318 14.31 -11.95 12.39
N MET A 319 13.89 -12.48 13.54
CA MET A 319 14.68 -13.43 14.32
C MET A 319 14.95 -14.72 13.54
N ILE A 320 13.96 -15.26 12.82
CA ILE A 320 14.13 -16.45 11.97
C ILE A 320 15.22 -16.21 10.92
N CYS A 321 15.22 -15.03 10.28
CA CYS A 321 16.28 -14.66 9.34
C CYS A 321 17.67 -14.62 10.02
N HIS A 322 17.78 -14.07 11.23
CA HIS A 322 19.03 -14.12 12.00
C HIS A 322 19.46 -15.55 12.33
N LEU A 323 18.55 -16.41 12.80
CA LEU A 323 18.87 -17.81 13.12
C LEU A 323 19.39 -18.59 11.90
N ILE A 324 18.82 -18.34 10.72
CA ILE A 324 19.26 -18.96 9.47
C ILE A 324 20.63 -18.41 9.05
N TYR A 325 20.82 -17.10 9.17
CA TYR A 325 22.09 -16.44 8.90
C TYR A 325 23.20 -16.96 9.83
N ASP A 326 22.94 -17.10 11.12
CA ASP A 326 23.92 -17.61 12.10
C ASP A 326 24.38 -19.03 11.79
N LYS A 327 23.53 -19.85 11.15
CA LYS A 327 23.86 -21.24 10.77
C LYS A 327 24.71 -21.35 9.50
N GLY A 328 24.49 -20.49 8.51
CA GLY A 328 25.07 -20.68 7.16
C GLY A 328 25.31 -19.42 6.36
N GLY A 329 25.30 -18.26 7.01
CA GLY A 329 25.48 -16.94 6.42
C GLY A 329 24.47 -16.62 5.33
N PHE A 330 24.87 -15.76 4.39
CA PHE A 330 24.00 -15.33 3.29
C PHE A 330 23.58 -16.44 2.34
N GLN A 331 24.34 -17.53 2.23
CA GLN A 331 23.96 -18.65 1.37
C GLN A 331 22.73 -19.37 1.93
N ALA A 332 22.70 -19.62 3.24
CA ALA A 332 21.52 -20.17 3.91
C ALA A 332 20.34 -19.19 3.83
N LEU A 333 20.57 -17.90 4.08
CA LEU A 333 19.50 -16.89 4.02
C LEU A 333 18.87 -16.80 2.62
N LYS A 334 19.68 -16.76 1.56
CA LYS A 334 19.19 -16.77 0.17
C LYS A 334 18.40 -18.02 -0.16
N LYS A 335 18.87 -19.19 0.29
CA LYS A 335 18.16 -20.45 0.13
C LYS A 335 16.80 -20.41 0.84
N ALA A 336 16.76 -19.90 2.07
CA ALA A 336 15.52 -19.78 2.83
C ALA A 336 14.46 -18.93 2.12
N MET A 337 14.88 -17.84 1.45
CA MET A 337 13.97 -17.00 0.67
C MET A 337 13.33 -17.69 -0.54
N THR A 338 13.85 -18.86 -0.97
CA THR A 338 13.25 -19.62 -2.08
C THR A 338 12.03 -20.44 -1.68
N TYR A 339 11.80 -20.65 -0.39
CA TYR A 339 10.63 -21.38 0.10
C TYR A 339 9.38 -20.49 0.12
N THR A 340 8.22 -21.11 -0.11
CA THR A 340 6.91 -20.44 -0.16
C THR A 340 6.03 -20.76 1.05
N ALA A 341 6.54 -21.57 1.99
CA ALA A 341 5.85 -21.98 3.19
C ALA A 341 6.82 -21.92 4.38
N LEU A 342 6.31 -21.50 5.54
CA LEU A 342 7.15 -21.35 6.72
C LEU A 342 7.56 -22.72 7.28
N GLU A 343 6.71 -23.73 7.10
CA GLU A 343 7.01 -25.12 7.42
C GLU A 343 8.28 -25.64 6.76
N ASP A 344 8.45 -25.36 5.47
CA ASP A 344 9.65 -25.78 4.74
C ASP A 344 10.92 -25.14 5.33
N ILE A 345 10.84 -23.88 5.76
CA ILE A 345 11.96 -23.17 6.38
C ILE A 345 12.30 -23.80 7.73
N PHE A 346 11.29 -24.06 8.58
CA PHE A 346 11.52 -24.69 9.87
C PHE A 346 12.13 -26.09 9.73
N GLU A 347 11.60 -26.92 8.84
CA GLU A 347 12.08 -28.29 8.68
C GLU A 347 13.46 -28.35 8.00
N LYS A 348 13.66 -27.60 6.91
CA LYS A 348 14.84 -27.74 6.05
C LYS A 348 16.02 -26.87 6.48
N GLU A 349 15.78 -25.68 7.03
CA GLU A 349 16.83 -24.75 7.44
C GLU A 349 17.03 -24.75 8.96
N LEU A 350 15.93 -24.84 9.73
CA LEU A 350 16.01 -24.82 11.19
C LEU A 350 16.08 -26.22 11.83
N HIS A 351 15.69 -27.27 11.10
CA HIS A 351 15.57 -28.65 11.59
C HIS A 351 14.60 -28.79 12.77
N VAL A 352 13.45 -28.12 12.66
CA VAL A 352 12.39 -28.12 13.66
C VAL A 352 11.11 -28.67 13.02
N ALA A 353 10.58 -29.75 13.59
CA ALA A 353 9.35 -30.36 13.11
C ALA A 353 8.11 -29.48 13.38
N LYS A 354 7.07 -29.64 12.57
CA LYS A 354 5.76 -29.04 12.83
C LYS A 354 5.24 -29.45 14.23
N GLY A 355 4.68 -28.49 14.98
CA GLY A 355 4.23 -28.69 16.36
C GLY A 355 5.28 -28.37 17.43
N GLU A 356 6.56 -28.29 17.04
CA GLU A 356 7.66 -27.97 17.96
C GLU A 356 8.07 -26.49 17.94
N TRP A 357 7.38 -25.65 17.15
CA TRP A 357 7.77 -24.25 16.94
C TRP A 357 7.60 -23.43 18.20
N ASN A 358 6.53 -23.66 18.97
CA ASN A 358 6.28 -22.91 20.20
C ASN A 358 7.45 -23.00 21.18
N ARG A 359 7.93 -24.22 21.46
CA ARG A 359 9.08 -24.43 22.33
C ARG A 359 10.35 -23.84 21.74
N TYR A 360 10.61 -24.11 20.45
CA TYR A 360 11.82 -23.65 19.77
C TYR A 360 11.92 -22.12 19.72
N LEU A 361 10.84 -21.44 19.31
CA LEU A 361 10.78 -20.00 19.17
C LEU A 361 10.83 -19.28 20.51
N ARG A 362 10.13 -19.76 21.54
CA ARG A 362 10.24 -19.19 22.89
C ARG A 362 11.67 -19.27 23.42
N ALA A 363 12.32 -20.41 23.24
CA ALA A 363 13.74 -20.57 23.62
C ALA A 363 14.67 -19.66 22.79
N ALA A 364 14.39 -19.47 21.50
CA ALA A 364 15.15 -18.54 20.66
C ALA A 364 14.95 -17.09 21.11
N ILE A 365 13.72 -16.64 21.30
CA ILE A 365 13.37 -15.28 21.75
C ILE A 365 14.08 -14.94 23.06
N ALA A 366 14.02 -15.85 24.05
CA ALA A 366 14.67 -15.65 25.34
C ALA A 366 16.20 -15.47 25.24
N ARG A 367 16.86 -16.09 24.25
CA ARG A 367 18.32 -15.92 24.03
C ARG A 367 18.71 -14.57 23.43
N TYR A 368 17.78 -13.88 22.78
CA TYR A 368 17.99 -12.57 22.16
C TYR A 368 17.69 -11.39 23.11
N CYS A 369 17.26 -11.67 24.34
CA CYS A 369 16.79 -10.68 25.31
C CYS A 369 17.83 -10.28 26.35
#